data_AF-U6C0D6-F1
#
_entry.id   AF-U6C0D6-F1
#
_cell.length_a   1.000
_cell.length_b   1.000
_cell.length_c   1.000
_cell.angle_alpha   90.00
_cell.angle_beta   90.00
_cell.angle_gamma   90.00
#
_symmetry.space_group_name_H-M   'P 1'
#
loop_
_entity.id
_entity.type
_entity.pdbx_description
1 polymer ?
#
loop_
_entity_poly.entity_id
_entity_poly.type
_entity_poly.pdbx_seq_one_letter_code
_entity_poly.pdbx_strand_id
1 'polypeptide(L)'
;GYYIKPTVFSNVKDDMLIAQDEIFGPVQSILKFKDLDDVIKRANNSRYGLAAGVFTQNIDTANTLTRALRVGTVWVNCFDTFDATIPFGGYKMSGHGREKGEYSLKNYLQVKAV
;
A
#
# COMPACT_ATOMS: atom_id res chain seq x y z
N GLY A 1 7.02 13.15 -28.24
CA GLY A 1 6.67 13.00 -26.81
C GLY A 1 6.96 11.57 -26.36
N TYR A 2 6.88 11.31 -25.05
CA TYR A 2 7.17 10.01 -24.44
C TYR A 2 5.86 9.29 -24.03
N TYR A 3 5.04 8.94 -25.02
CA TYR A 3 3.71 8.36 -24.76
C TYR A 3 3.77 6.83 -24.68
N ILE A 4 3.12 6.28 -23.66
CA ILE A 4 2.97 4.83 -23.44
C ILE A 4 1.48 4.53 -23.27
N LYS A 5 1.01 3.42 -23.85
CA LYS A 5 -0.41 3.02 -23.76
C LYS A 5 -0.72 2.43 -22.37
N PRO A 6 -1.93 2.67 -21.82
CA PRO A 6 -2.42 1.91 -20.67
C PRO A 6 -2.38 0.41 -20.98
N THR A 7 -1.79 -0.37 -20.08
CA THR A 7 -1.53 -1.80 -20.28
C THR A 7 -2.06 -2.61 -19.11
N VAL A 8 -2.79 -3.69 -19.41
CA VAL A 8 -3.35 -4.59 -18.39
C VAL A 8 -2.82 -6.00 -18.62
N PHE A 9 -2.21 -6.58 -17.60
CA PHE A 9 -1.80 -7.98 -17.57
C PHE A 9 -2.78 -8.81 -16.75
N SER A 10 -3.33 -9.85 -17.36
CA SER A 10 -4.11 -10.89 -16.69
C SER A 10 -3.30 -12.18 -16.51
N ASN A 11 -3.75 -13.09 -15.65
CA ASN A 11 -3.08 -14.38 -15.36
C ASN A 11 -1.65 -14.21 -14.81
N VAL A 12 -1.43 -13.11 -14.09
CA VAL A 12 -0.15 -12.82 -13.44
C VAL A 12 0.03 -13.75 -12.24
N LYS A 13 1.25 -14.25 -12.06
CA LYS A 13 1.66 -15.05 -10.90
C LYS A 13 2.55 -14.22 -9.99
N ASP A 14 2.54 -14.51 -8.68
CA ASP A 14 3.24 -13.72 -7.66
C ASP A 14 4.78 -13.71 -7.84
N ASP A 15 5.34 -14.70 -8.55
CA ASP A 15 6.77 -14.84 -8.83
C ASP A 15 7.23 -14.06 -10.07
N MET A 16 6.31 -13.49 -10.85
CA MET A 16 6.65 -12.68 -12.01
C MET A 16 7.18 -11.30 -11.62
N LEU A 17 8.18 -10.79 -12.33
CA LEU A 17 8.76 -9.46 -12.08
C LEU A 17 7.70 -8.34 -12.13
N ILE A 18 6.74 -8.43 -13.06
CA ILE A 18 5.63 -7.46 -13.18
C ILE A 18 4.65 -7.47 -11.98
N ALA A 19 4.78 -8.43 -11.06
CA ALA A 19 4.05 -8.49 -9.80
C ALA A 19 4.91 -8.07 -8.59
N GLN A 20 6.24 -8.05 -8.73
CA GLN A 20 7.18 -7.80 -7.62
C GLN A 20 7.85 -6.44 -7.68
N ASP A 21 8.11 -5.94 -8.88
CA ASP A 21 8.89 -4.72 -9.11
C ASP A 21 7.98 -3.55 -9.47
N GLU A 22 8.35 -2.36 -8.98
CA GLU A 22 7.63 -1.14 -9.30
C GLU A 22 7.93 -0.70 -10.74
N ILE A 23 6.89 -0.69 -11.59
CA ILE A 23 7.01 -0.30 -13.01
C ILE A 23 6.98 1.23 -13.17
N PHE A 24 6.26 1.94 -12.28
CA PHE A 24 6.12 3.39 -12.31
C PHE A 24 5.51 3.97 -13.60
N GLY A 25 4.68 3.18 -14.29
CA GLY A 25 4.01 3.54 -15.53
C GLY A 25 2.54 3.09 -15.55
N PRO A 26 1.82 3.31 -16.65
CA PRO A 26 0.38 3.02 -16.75
C PRO A 26 0.12 1.52 -16.99
N VAL A 27 0.58 0.67 -16.06
CA VAL A 27 0.54 -0.79 -16.16
C VAL A 27 -0.16 -1.40 -14.94
N GLN A 28 -1.21 -2.19 -15.16
CA GLN A 28 -1.95 -2.88 -14.11
C GLN A 28 -1.77 -4.40 -14.22
N SER A 29 -1.36 -5.05 -13.14
CA SER A 29 -1.36 -6.51 -12.98
C SER A 29 -2.63 -6.97 -12.25
N ILE A 30 -3.37 -7.92 -12.81
CA ILE A 30 -4.59 -8.48 -12.20
C ILE A 30 -4.33 -9.92 -11.76
N LEU A 31 -4.52 -10.17 -10.46
CA LEU A 31 -4.31 -11.45 -9.81
C LEU A 31 -5.61 -11.88 -9.12
N LYS A 32 -5.97 -13.16 -9.25
CA LYS A 32 -7.13 -13.76 -8.55
C LYS A 32 -6.68 -14.37 -7.24
N PHE A 33 -7.44 -14.21 -6.17
CA PHE A 33 -7.23 -14.85 -4.87
C PHE A 33 -8.44 -15.72 -4.50
N LYS A 34 -8.25 -16.64 -3.55
CA LYS A 34 -9.30 -17.60 -3.16
C LYS A 34 -10.11 -17.13 -1.94
N ASP A 35 -9.41 -16.68 -0.90
CA ASP A 35 -9.98 -16.34 0.40
C ASP A 35 -9.16 -15.23 1.08
N LEU A 36 -9.60 -14.80 2.27
CA LEU A 36 -8.97 -13.69 2.98
C LEU A 36 -7.55 -14.03 3.46
N ASP A 37 -7.31 -15.26 3.90
CA ASP A 37 -5.97 -15.67 4.35
C ASP A 37 -4.98 -15.71 3.18
N ASP A 38 -5.43 -16.23 2.03
CA ASP A 38 -4.67 -16.21 0.77
C ASP A 38 -4.30 -14.78 0.36
N VAL A 39 -5.27 -13.86 0.28
CA VAL A 39 -4.98 -12.48 -0.16
C VAL A 39 -4.12 -11.71 0.85
N ILE A 40 -4.31 -11.92 2.16
CA ILE A 40 -3.45 -11.31 3.19
C ILE A 40 -2.02 -11.79 3.03
N LYS A 41 -1.81 -13.10 2.88
CA LYS A 41 -0.47 -13.68 2.70
C LYS A 41 0.19 -13.12 1.45
N ARG A 42 -0.54 -13.06 0.33
CA ARG A 42 -0.01 -12.61 -0.96
C ARG A 42 0.27 -11.12 -0.99
N ALA A 43 -0.65 -10.28 -0.49
CA ALA A 43 -0.44 -8.84 -0.38
C ALA A 43 0.76 -8.49 0.51
N ASN A 44 0.97 -9.25 1.58
CA ASN A 44 2.11 -9.06 2.47
C ASN A 44 3.43 -9.68 1.94
N ASN A 45 3.38 -10.57 0.95
CA ASN A 45 4.54 -11.17 0.30
C ASN A 45 5.17 -10.23 -0.73
N SER A 46 5.50 -9.02 -0.28
CA SER A 46 6.20 -8.00 -1.03
C SER A 46 7.31 -7.42 -0.15
N ARG A 47 8.40 -6.99 -0.78
CA ARG A 47 9.45 -6.20 -0.10
C ARG A 47 9.00 -4.77 0.20
N TYR A 48 7.93 -4.33 -0.46
CA TYR A 48 7.29 -3.03 -0.27
C TYR A 48 6.13 -3.10 0.73
N GLY A 49 5.69 -1.93 1.16
CA GLY A 49 4.57 -1.76 2.10
C GLY A 49 4.14 -0.31 2.22
N LEU A 50 3.89 0.39 1.10
CA LEU A 50 3.52 1.80 1.13
C LEU A 50 2.05 2.01 1.47
N ALA A 51 1.15 1.53 0.61
CA ALA A 51 -0.28 1.66 0.78
C ALA A 51 -1.04 0.45 0.24
N ALA A 52 -2.30 0.28 0.64
CA ALA A 52 -3.21 -0.72 0.10
C ALA A 52 -4.65 -0.17 0.00
N GLY A 53 -5.44 -0.76 -0.89
CA GLY A 53 -6.87 -0.48 -1.06
C GLY A 53 -7.69 -1.73 -0.80
N VAL A 54 -8.78 -1.59 -0.05
CA VAL A 54 -9.72 -2.67 0.28
C VAL A 54 -11.10 -2.25 -0.19
N PHE A 55 -11.70 -3.06 -1.07
CA PHE A 55 -13.04 -2.82 -1.59
C PHE A 55 -13.98 -3.92 -1.12
N THR A 56 -14.87 -3.60 -0.18
CA THR A 56 -15.82 -4.54 0.42
C THR A 56 -16.98 -3.80 1.08
N GLN A 57 -18.16 -4.42 1.12
CA GLN A 57 -19.31 -3.93 1.89
C GLN A 57 -19.39 -4.57 3.29
N ASN A 58 -18.59 -5.60 3.55
CA ASN A 58 -18.59 -6.30 4.83
C ASN A 58 -17.60 -5.65 5.81
N ILE A 59 -18.10 -5.17 6.95
CA ILE A 59 -17.32 -4.46 7.95
C ILE A 59 -16.25 -5.33 8.63
N ASP A 60 -16.54 -6.61 8.87
CA ASP A 60 -15.58 -7.54 9.49
C ASP A 60 -14.42 -7.83 8.54
N THR A 61 -14.70 -7.92 7.24
CA THR A 61 -13.69 -8.06 6.19
C THR A 61 -12.81 -6.80 6.12
N ALA A 62 -13.41 -5.61 6.14
CA ALA A 62 -12.67 -4.36 6.16
C ALA A 62 -11.75 -4.25 7.39
N ASN A 63 -12.29 -4.53 8.59
CA ASN A 63 -11.52 -4.49 9.84
C ASN A 63 -10.40 -5.54 9.91
N THR A 64 -10.65 -6.74 9.37
CA THR A 64 -9.66 -7.81 9.29
C THR A 64 -8.50 -7.41 8.36
N LEU A 65 -8.82 -6.96 7.14
CA LEU A 65 -7.80 -6.61 6.15
C LEU A 65 -7.00 -5.37 6.56
N THR A 66 -7.65 -4.32 7.05
CA THR A 66 -6.97 -3.09 7.49
C THR A 66 -5.93 -3.33 8.60
N ARG A 67 -6.16 -4.31 9.48
CA ARG A 67 -5.21 -4.69 10.53
C ARG A 67 -4.15 -5.67 10.07
N ALA A 68 -4.47 -6.55 9.13
CA ALA A 68 -3.58 -7.62 8.69
C ALA A 68 -2.56 -7.16 7.63
N LEU A 69 -2.88 -6.14 6.84
CA LEU A 69 -2.00 -5.61 5.79
C LEU A 69 -0.83 -4.80 6.40
N ARG A 70 0.39 -5.15 6.02
CA ARG A 70 1.63 -4.52 6.51
C ARG A 70 2.03 -3.36 5.61
N VAL A 71 1.23 -2.31 5.64
CA VAL A 71 1.40 -1.09 4.85
C VAL A 71 1.22 0.17 5.69
N GLY A 72 1.72 1.30 5.18
CA GLY A 72 1.61 2.60 5.82
C GLY A 72 0.18 3.14 5.93
N THR A 73 -0.58 2.97 4.86
CA THR A 73 -1.94 3.49 4.71
C THR A 73 -2.84 2.44 4.08
N VAL A 74 -4.04 2.26 4.63
CA VAL A 74 -5.08 1.42 4.03
C VAL A 74 -6.30 2.29 3.74
N TRP A 75 -6.75 2.30 2.50
CA TRP A 75 -8.00 2.93 2.08
C TRP A 75 -9.10 1.88 1.95
N VAL A 76 -10.29 2.16 2.49
CA VAL A 76 -11.46 1.27 2.39
C VAL A 76 -12.51 1.94 1.52
N ASN A 77 -12.88 1.30 0.40
CA ASN A 77 -13.84 1.79 -0.60
C ASN A 77 -13.48 3.15 -1.23
N CYS A 78 -12.20 3.52 -1.17
CA CYS A 78 -11.59 4.62 -1.91
C CYS A 78 -10.14 4.25 -2.23
N PHE A 79 -9.45 5.07 -3.02
CA PHE A 79 -8.03 4.90 -3.31
C PHE A 79 -7.37 6.25 -3.55
N ASP A 80 -6.09 6.37 -3.22
CA ASP A 80 -5.28 7.58 -3.48
C ASP A 80 -5.86 8.87 -2.85
N THR A 81 -6.48 8.73 -1.67
CA THR A 81 -7.07 9.86 -0.94
C THR A 81 -6.14 10.32 0.18
N PHE A 82 -5.76 11.59 0.16
CA PHE A 82 -4.83 12.17 1.13
C PHE A 82 -5.44 13.36 1.88
N ASP A 83 -4.94 13.57 3.09
CA ASP A 83 -5.22 14.76 3.89
C ASP A 83 -3.91 15.23 4.55
N ALA A 84 -3.75 16.54 4.75
CA ALA A 84 -2.55 17.11 5.37
C ALA A 84 -2.37 16.69 6.83
N THR A 85 -3.46 16.33 7.52
CA THR A 85 -3.49 15.93 8.93
C THR A 85 -3.24 14.43 9.13
N ILE A 86 -3.41 13.61 8.09
CA ILE A 86 -3.25 12.15 8.16
C ILE A 86 -1.79 11.79 7.80
N PRO A 87 -1.07 11.05 8.66
CA PRO A 87 0.31 10.66 8.37
C PRO A 87 0.38 9.72 7.16
N PHE A 88 1.45 9.86 6.38
CA PHE A 88 1.76 8.99 5.25
C PHE A 88 3.22 8.53 5.32
N GLY A 89 3.47 7.28 4.98
CA GLY A 89 4.83 6.71 4.97
C GLY A 89 4.81 5.20 5.05
N GLY A 90 5.80 4.54 4.44
CA GLY A 90 5.78 3.10 4.22
C GLY A 90 6.20 2.23 5.40
N TYR A 91 6.09 0.93 5.15
CA TYR A 91 6.70 -0.17 5.88
C TYR A 91 7.79 -0.81 5.00
N LYS A 92 8.68 -1.62 5.60
CA LYS A 92 9.70 -2.40 4.90
C LYS A 92 10.58 -1.52 3.99
N MET A 93 10.81 -1.91 2.73
CA MET A 93 11.61 -1.13 1.79
C MET A 93 10.89 0.10 1.25
N SER A 94 9.62 0.34 1.60
CA SER A 94 8.90 1.57 1.23
C SER A 94 9.21 2.77 2.14
N GLY A 95 10.13 2.62 3.10
CA GLY A 95 10.67 3.72 3.88
C GLY A 95 10.49 3.58 5.39
N HIS A 96 10.98 4.58 6.11
CA HIS A 96 10.92 4.71 7.56
C HIS A 96 10.47 6.11 7.95
N GLY A 97 9.84 6.24 9.12
CA GLY A 97 9.23 7.50 9.57
C GLY A 97 7.87 7.77 8.92
N ARG A 98 7.32 8.96 9.17
CA ARG A 98 6.06 9.45 8.61
C ARG A 98 6.19 10.91 8.22
N GLU A 99 5.58 11.25 7.09
CA GLU A 99 5.33 12.63 6.67
C GLU A 99 3.86 12.97 6.88
N LYS A 100 3.50 14.26 6.76
CA LYS A 100 2.17 14.80 7.09
C LYS A 100 1.77 14.61 8.57
N GLY A 101 0.66 15.21 8.95
CA GLY A 101 0.15 15.22 10.32
C GLY A 101 1.17 15.68 11.36
N GLU A 102 0.82 15.52 12.63
CA GLU A 102 1.72 15.84 13.74
C GLU A 102 2.96 14.92 13.78
N TYR A 103 2.86 13.72 13.20
CA TYR A 103 3.94 12.75 13.17
C TYR A 103 5.17 13.28 12.42
N SER A 104 4.95 14.04 11.34
CA SER A 104 6.04 14.64 10.57
C SER A 104 6.87 15.64 11.37
N LEU A 105 6.26 16.37 12.31
CA LEU A 105 6.94 17.37 13.12
C LEU A 105 8.05 16.74 13.96
N LYS A 106 7.84 15.51 14.44
CA LYS A 106 8.83 14.78 15.26
C LYS A 106 10.14 14.54 14.52
N ASN A 107 10.13 14.48 13.19
CA ASN A 107 11.35 14.31 12.39
C ASN A 107 12.25 15.57 12.41
N TYR A 108 11.71 16.72 12.82
CA TYR A 108 12.40 18.01 12.81
C TYR A 108 12.61 18.61 14.21
N LEU A 109 12.22 17.89 15.27
CA LEU A 109 12.31 18.35 16.66
C LEU A 109 13.38 17.57 17.44
N GLN A 110 14.10 18.25 18.33
CA GLN A 110 15.07 17.64 19.24
C GLN A 110 14.53 17.66 20.68
N VAL A 111 14.38 16.49 21.31
CA VAL A 111 13.95 16.38 22.71
C VAL A 111 15.15 16.61 23.64
N LYS A 112 14.97 17.45 24.68
CA LYS A 112 15.98 17.73 25.72
C LYS A 112 15.37 17.49 27.10
N ALA A 113 16.01 16.66 27.92
CA ALA A 113 15.70 16.52 29.34
C ALA A 113 16.47 17.58 30.15
N VAL A 114 15.83 18.12 31.21
CA VAL A 114 16.40 19.11 32.14
C VAL A 114 16.45 18.50 33.53
#